data_AF-A0A933J4Z6-F1
#
_entry.id   AF-A0A933J4Z6-F1
#
_cell.length_a   1.000
_cell.length_b   1.000
_cell.length_c   1.000
_cell.angle_alpha   90.00
_cell.angle_beta   90.00
_cell.angle_gamma   90.00
#
_symmetry.space_group_name_H-M   'P 1'
#
loop_
_entity.id
_entity.type
_entity.pdbx_description
1 polymer ?
#
loop_
_entity_poly.entity_id
_entity_poly.type
_entity_poly.pdbx_seq_one_letter_code
_entity_poly.pdbx_strand_id
1 'polypeptide(L)' 'MAKLDRNDNVHVFILKLWQEESDDPLEAPGVWRGRVQDALQGESYYFTSLPKMLEFIANMVDADPRLSRGRARK' A
#
# COMPACT_ATOMS: atom_id res chain seq x y z
N MET A 1 -13.21 1.49 -18.99
CA MET A 1 -11.97 1.14 -18.25
C MET A 1 -10.88 2.06 -18.73
N ALA A 2 -10.38 2.96 -17.88
CA ALA A 2 -9.34 3.91 -18.26
C ALA A 2 -8.02 3.15 -18.48
N LYS A 3 -7.48 3.25 -19.69
CA LYS A 3 -6.17 2.72 -20.05
C LYS A 3 -5.15 3.70 -19.46
N LEU A 4 -4.49 3.32 -18.37
CA LEU A 4 -3.41 4.12 -17.78
C LEU A 4 -2.30 4.24 -18.83
N ASP A 5 -2.08 5.46 -19.31
CA ASP A 5 -1.01 5.75 -20.26
C ASP A 5 0.35 5.60 -19.55
N ARG A 6 1.28 4.93 -20.20
CA ARG A 6 2.49 4.33 -19.59
C ARG A 6 3.59 5.35 -19.26
N ASN A 7 3.28 6.64 -19.32
CA ASN A 7 4.26 7.72 -19.49
C ASN A 7 4.45 8.65 -18.29
N ASP A 8 3.73 8.47 -17.19
CA ASP A 8 3.96 9.24 -15.98
C ASP A 8 4.55 8.35 -14.89
N ASN A 9 5.54 8.88 -14.17
CA ASN A 9 6.18 8.29 -13.00
C ASN A 9 5.15 8.11 -11.87
N VAL A 10 4.24 7.16 -12.03
CA VAL A 10 3.12 6.93 -11.10
C VAL A 10 3.13 5.45 -10.77
N HIS A 11 3.43 5.14 -9.53
CA HIS A 11 3.26 3.80 -9.00
C HIS A 11 1.82 3.65 -8.52
N VAL A 12 1.08 2.70 -9.10
CA VAL A 12 -0.33 2.49 -8.80
C VAL A 12 -0.50 1.21 -8.00
N PHE A 13 -1.10 1.34 -6.83
CA PHE A 13 -1.52 0.23 -6.00
C PHE A 13 -2.96 0.41 -5.54
N ILE A 14 -3.60 -0.71 -5.25
CA ILE A 14 -4.93 -0.76 -4.65
C ILE A 14 -4.74 -1.04 -3.16
N LEU A 15 -5.20 -0.13 -2.32
CA LEU A 15 -5.21 -0.28 -0.87
C LEU A 15 -6.61 -0.71 -0.41
N LYS A 16 -6.69 -1.78 0.38
CA LYS A 16 -7.89 -2.15 1.13
C LYS A 16 -7.59 -2.11 2.62
N LEU A 17 -8.49 -1.47 3.37
CA LEU A 17 -8.44 -1.37 4.83
C LEU A 17 -9.78 -1.85 5.38
N TRP A 18 -9.75 -2.72 6.38
CA TRP A 18 -10.94 -3.19 7.08
C TRP A 18 -10.61 -3.45 8.55
N GLN A 19 -11.62 -3.41 9.41
CA GLN A 19 -11.50 -3.90 10.79
C GLN A 19 -12.06 -5.31 10.85
N GLU A 20 -11.32 -6.22 11.48
CA GLU A 20 -11.85 -7.52 11.90
C GLU A 20 -12.38 -7.38 13.32
N GLU A 21 -13.60 -7.85 13.57
CA GLU A 21 -14.15 -7.92 14.92
C GLU A 21 -13.27 -8.82 15.78
N SER A 22 -12.99 -8.35 17.01
CA SER A 22 -12.33 -9.17 18.02
C SER A 22 -13.40 -9.91 18.80
N ASP A 23 -13.24 -11.23 18.95
CA ASP A 23 -14.07 -12.03 19.84
C ASP A 23 -13.76 -11.75 21.33
N ASP A 24 -12.71 -10.98 21.62
CA ASP A 24 -12.34 -10.60 22.98
C ASP A 24 -13.04 -9.29 23.41
N PRO A 25 -14.01 -9.34 24.34
CA PRO A 25 -14.75 -8.16 24.80
C PRO A 25 -13.89 -7.15 25.58
N LEU A 26 -12.63 -7.49 25.94
CA LEU A 26 -11.67 -6.55 26.53
C LEU A 26 -10.85 -5.79 25.47
N GLU A 27 -10.82 -6.27 24.22
CA GLU A 27 -10.17 -5.58 23.11
C GLU A 27 -11.20 -4.82 22.25
N ALA A 28 -11.55 -3.60 22.68
CA ALA A 28 -12.19 -2.62 21.80
C ALA A 28 -11.12 -1.75 21.09
N PRO A 29 -11.32 -1.28 19.84
CA PRO A 29 -12.16 -1.77 18.74
C PRO A 29 -11.38 -2.79 17.88
N GLY A 30 -12.09 -3.56 17.04
CA GLY A 30 -11.51 -4.63 16.21
C GLY A 30 -10.19 -4.32 15.50
N VAL A 31 -9.44 -5.38 15.16
CA VAL A 31 -8.07 -5.25 14.64
C VAL A 31 -8.08 -4.76 13.20
N TRP A 32 -7.37 -3.66 12.94
CA TRP A 32 -7.18 -3.16 11.58
C TRP A 32 -6.35 -4.13 10.74
N ARG A 33 -6.89 -4.46 9.58
CA ARG A 33 -6.25 -5.23 8.53
C ARG A 33 -6.06 -4.39 7.29
N GLY A 34 -5.01 -4.72 6.56
CA GLY A 34 -4.65 -4.05 5.33
C GLY A 34 -4.29 -5.04 4.24
N ARG A 35 -4.62 -4.70 3.00
CA ARG A 35 -4.09 -5.36 1.81
C ARG A 35 -3.60 -4.31 0.84
N VAL A 36 -2.36 -4.45 0.39
CA VAL A 36 -1.77 -3.67 -0.70
C VAL A 36 -1.66 -4.57 -1.91
N GLN A 37 -2.22 -4.16 -3.04
CA GLN A 37 -2.07 -4.85 -4.31
C GLN A 37 -1.34 -3.95 -5.30
N ASP A 38 -0.20 -4.39 -5.81
CA ASP A 38 0.48 -3.73 -6.92
C ASP A 38 -0.38 -3.93 -8.18
N ALA A 39 -0.87 -2.83 -8.77
CA ALA A 39 -1.77 -2.89 -9.92
C ALA A 39 -1.03 -3.28 -11.22
N LEU A 40 0.29 -3.14 -11.26
CA LEU A 40 1.14 -3.43 -12.41
C LEU A 40 1.70 -4.85 -12.36
N GLN A 41 2.15 -5.29 -11.19
CA GLN A 41 2.75 -6.62 -11.00
C GLN A 41 1.71 -7.68 -10.60
N GLY A 42 0.55 -7.26 -10.10
CA GLY A 42 -0.52 -8.16 -9.65
C GLY A 42 -0.26 -8.79 -8.29
N GLU A 43 0.86 -8.48 -7.64
CA GLU A 43 1.22 -8.99 -6.32
C GLU A 43 0.33 -8.43 -5.22
N SER A 44 0.10 -9.21 -4.16
CA SER A 44 -0.74 -8.82 -3.04
C SER A 44 -0.09 -9.11 -1.70
N TYR A 45 -0.10 -8.11 -0.84
CA TYR A 45 0.55 -8.11 0.47
C TYR A 45 -0.50 -7.85 1.55
N TYR A 46 -0.52 -8.66 2.61
CA TYR A 46 -1.49 -8.60 3.70
C TYR A 46 -0.84 -8.14 4.99
N PHE A 47 -1.53 -7.30 5.75
CA PHE A 47 -1.02 -6.65 6.94
C PHE A 47 -2.01 -6.73 8.10
N THR A 48 -1.49 -7.01 9.28
CA THR A 48 -2.21 -6.97 10.56
C THR A 48 -1.89 -5.72 11.38
N SER A 49 -1.04 -4.84 10.83
CA SER A 49 -0.51 -3.66 11.50
C SER A 49 -0.43 -2.51 10.50
N LEU A 50 -1.13 -1.42 10.80
CA LEU A 50 -1.15 -0.22 9.96
C LEU A 50 0.24 0.41 9.80
N PRO A 51 1.08 0.57 10.86
CA PRO A 51 2.44 1.08 10.70
C PRO A 51 3.28 0.26 9.71
N LYS A 52 3.28 -1.08 9.82
CA LYS A 52 4.04 -1.95 8.90
C LYS A 52 3.58 -1.83 7.45
N MET A 53 2.29 -1.65 7.24
CA MET A 53 1.74 -1.44 5.89
C MET A 53 2.21 -0.10 5.31
N LEU A 54 2.21 0.97 6.10
CA LEU A 54 2.69 2.28 5.65
C LEU A 54 4.18 2.26 5.34
N GLU A 55 4.99 1.60 6.17
CA GLU A 55 6.42 1.37 5.90
C GLU A 55 6.63 0.61 4.58
N PHE A 56 5.84 -0.43 4.34
CA PHE A 56 5.91 -1.19 3.09
C PHE A 56 5.59 -0.33 1.86
N ILE A 57 4.52 0.48 1.91
CA ILE A 57 4.14 1.38 0.82
C ILE A 57 5.24 2.44 0.59
N ALA A 58 5.79 3.02 1.65
CA ALA A 58 6.88 3.99 1.56
C ALA A 58 8.12 3.39 0.87
N ASN A 59 8.49 2.17 1.27
CA ASN A 59 9.60 1.44 0.66
C ASN A 59 9.34 1.11 -0.81
N MET A 60 8.12 0.72 -1.18
CA MET A 60 7.76 0.51 -2.60
C MET A 60 7.91 1.78 -3.42
N VAL A 61 7.46 2.93 -2.88
CA VAL A 61 7.54 4.24 -3.54
C VAL A 61 9.00 4.68 -3.70
N ASP A 62 9.82 4.52 -2.67
CA ASP A 62 11.24 4.91 -2.72
C ASP A 62 12.07 3.96 -3.60
N ALA A 63 11.77 2.65 -3.56
CA ALA A 63 12.45 1.63 -4.35
C ALA A 63 12.08 1.65 -5.84
N ASP A 64 10.99 2.30 -6.24
CA ASP A 64 10.63 2.43 -7.65
C ASP A 64 11.59 3.43 -8.35
N PRO A 65 12.51 2.96 -9.21
CA PRO A 65 13.52 3.79 -9.86
C PRO A 65 12.93 4.80 -10.86
N ARG A 66 11.61 4.72 -11.14
CA ARG A 66 10.87 5.71 -11.92
C ARG A 66 10.47 6.90 -11.05
N LEU A 67 10.17 6.67 -9.78
CA LEU A 67 9.82 7.71 -8.80
C LEU A 67 11.06 8.36 -8.18
N SER A 68 12.14 7.62 -7.95
CA SER A 68 13.36 8.15 -7.31
C SER A 68 14.09 9.20 -8.15
N ARG A 69 13.89 9.24 -9.47
CA ARG A 69 14.49 10.27 -10.36
C ARG A 69 13.91 11.67 -10.16
N GLY A 70 12.76 11.81 -9.49
CA GLY A 70 12.16 13.10 -9.15
C GLY A 70 12.77 13.80 -7.93
N ARG A 71 13.49 13.06 -7.06
CA ARG A 71 14.02 13.59 -5.79
C ARG A 71 15.44 14.15 -5.86
N ALA A 72 16.16 13.96 -6.97
CA ALA A 72 17.56 14.38 -7.14
C ALA A 72 17.74 15.83 -7.66
N ARG A 73 16.81 16.74 -7.34
CA ARG A 73 16.97 18.18 -7.61
C ARG A 73 16.49 19.03 -6.43
N LYS A 74 17.29 19.11 -5.37
CA LYS A 74 17.69 20.38 -4.73
C LYS A 74 18.73 20.16 -3.66
#